data_AF-A0A359KLB7-F1
#
_entry.id   AF-A0A359KLB7-F1
#
_cell.length_a   1.000
_cell.length_b   1.000
_cell.length_c   1.000
_cell.angle_alpha   90.00
_cell.angle_beta   90.00
_cell.angle_gamma   90.00
#
_symmetry.space_group_name_H-M   'P 1'
#
loop_
_entity.id
_entity.type
_entity.pdbx_description
1 polymer ?
#
loop_
_entity_poly.entity_id
_entity_poly.type
_entity_poly.pdbx_seq_one_letter_code
_entity_poly.pdbx_strand_id
1 'polypeptide(L)' 'MSATITSPNPDHFEMCLDTGNCLVEYYLTQPAATQWVAVGLARPANDGSCCDAHRRMVAGSGPTETDAIRAMLGRCAGQG' A
#
# COMPACT_ATOMS: atom_id res chain seq x y z
N MET A 1 3.25 15.05 20.67
CA MET A 1 2.25 14.03 20.30
C MET A 1 3.03 12.73 20.08
N SER A 2 2.96 11.80 21.03
CA SER A 2 3.75 10.56 21.01
C SER A 2 2.95 9.47 20.31
N ALA A 3 3.47 8.90 19.23
CA ALA A 3 2.90 7.73 18.58
C ALA A 3 3.45 6.48 19.28
N THR A 4 2.60 5.77 20.01
CA THR A 4 2.92 4.47 20.62
C THR A 4 2.89 3.41 19.54
N ILE A 5 4.05 2.88 19.18
CA ILE A 5 4.19 1.76 18.24
C ILE A 5 3.89 0.48 19.01
N THR A 6 2.66 0.00 18.87
CA THR A 6 2.23 -1.30 19.41
C THR A 6 2.72 -2.39 18.44
N SER A 7 3.29 -3.46 18.99
CA SER A 7 3.97 -4.58 18.31
C SER A 7 3.46 -4.95 16.90
N PRO A 8 4.35 -5.24 15.94
CA PRO A 8 3.96 -5.56 14.56
C PRO A 8 3.30 -6.94 14.50
N ASN A 9 1.98 -6.96 14.31
CA ASN A 9 1.27 -8.14 13.85
C ASN A 9 1.50 -8.22 12.32
N PRO A 10 2.14 -9.28 11.77
CA PRO A 10 2.47 -9.37 10.35
C PRO A 10 1.23 -9.46 9.43
N ASP A 11 0.05 -9.71 10.01
CA ASP A 11 -1.25 -9.74 9.33
C ASP A 11 -1.98 -8.37 9.31
N HIS A 12 -1.37 -7.32 9.88
CA HIS A 12 -1.95 -5.98 9.90
C HIS A 12 -1.29 -5.10 8.85
N PHE A 13 -2.04 -4.72 7.82
CA PHE A 13 -1.65 -3.66 6.91
C PHE A 13 -1.55 -2.37 7.72
N GLU A 14 -0.32 -1.92 7.99
CA GLU A 14 -0.07 -0.81 8.93
C GLU A 14 -0.54 0.55 8.40
N MET A 15 -0.74 0.68 7.08
CA MET A 15 -1.02 1.96 6.45
C MET A 15 -2.07 1.82 5.35
N CYS A 16 -3.13 2.63 5.45
CA CYS A 16 -4.16 2.77 4.41
C CYS A 16 -3.99 4.13 3.73
N LEU A 17 -3.89 4.14 2.40
CA LEU A 17 -3.62 5.33 1.60
C LEU A 17 -4.79 5.58 0.64
N ASP A 18 -5.41 6.74 0.75
CA ASP A 18 -6.47 7.21 -0.14
C ASP A 18 -5.87 8.06 -1.28
N THR A 19 -6.08 7.63 -2.52
CA THR A 19 -5.66 8.38 -3.71
C THR A 19 -6.82 9.07 -4.42
N GLY A 20 -8.01 9.11 -3.81
CA GLY A 20 -9.26 9.62 -4.39
C GLY A 20 -9.93 8.64 -5.37
N ASN A 21 -9.16 7.78 -6.04
CA ASN A 21 -9.69 6.74 -6.95
C ASN A 21 -9.60 5.34 -6.33
N CYS A 22 -8.58 5.09 -5.50
CA CYS A 22 -8.33 3.81 -4.87
C CYS A 22 -7.91 3.98 -3.42
N LEU A 23 -8.38 3.09 -2.56
CA LEU A 23 -7.84 2.86 -1.22
C LEU A 23 -6.82 1.73 -1.30
N VAL A 24 -5.63 1.92 -0.74
CA VAL A 24 -4.59 0.89 -0.72
C VAL A 24 -4.17 0.61 0.71
N GLU A 25 -4.41 -0.60 1.18
CA GLU A 25 -3.88 -1.13 2.42
C GLU A 25 -2.52 -1.76 2.11
N TYR A 26 -1.44 -1.29 2.72
CA TYR A 26 -0.09 -1.75 2.36
C TYR A 26 0.82 -2.05 3.55
N TYR A 27 1.80 -2.90 3.25
CA TYR A 27 2.92 -3.25 4.10
C TYR A 27 4.22 -2.81 3.42
N LEU A 28 5.19 -2.41 4.22
CA LEU A 28 6.47 -1.89 3.76
C LEU A 28 7.61 -2.69 4.39
N THR A 29 8.57 -3.09 3.57
CA THR A 29 9.74 -3.85 4.02
C THR A 29 11.02 -3.36 3.36
N GLN A 30 12.14 -3.52 4.05
CA GLN A 30 13.46 -3.12 3.60
C GLN A 30 14.38 -4.35 3.50
N PRO A 31 14.31 -5.15 2.41
CA PRO A 31 15.12 -6.35 2.26
C PRO A 31 16.63 -6.05 2.17
N ALA A 32 17.02 -4.83 1.79
CA ALA A 32 18.40 -4.37 1.80
C ALA A 32 18.49 -2.88 2.17
N ALA A 33 19.65 -2.43 2.66
CA ALA A 33 19.84 -1.07 3.18
C ALA A 33 19.39 0.07 2.23
N THR A 34 19.44 -0.16 0.92
CA THR A 34 19.04 0.80 -0.11
C THR A 34 17.86 0.31 -0.95
N GLN A 35 17.06 -0.62 -0.43
CA GLN A 35 15.95 -1.20 -1.16
C GLN A 35 14.74 -1.31 -0.25
N TRP A 36 13.70 -0.58 -0.63
CA TRP A 36 12.38 -0.63 -0.04
C TRP A 36 11.41 -1.29 -0.98
N VAL A 37 10.48 -2.06 -0.42
CA VAL A 37 9.41 -2.75 -1.14
C VAL A 37 8.10 -2.47 -0.43
N ALA A 38 7.17 -1.85 -1.15
CA ALA A 38 5.80 -1.64 -0.73
C ALA A 38 4.91 -2.68 -1.42
N VAL A 39 4.11 -3.41 -0.65
CA VAL A 39 3.14 -4.38 -1.16
C VAL A 39 1.79 -4.01 -0.56
N GLY A 40 0.79 -3.79 -1.41
CA GLY A 40 -0.52 -3.38 -0.97
C GLY A 40 -1.66 -4.06 -1.72
N LEU A 41 -2.82 -4.06 -1.09
CA LEU A 41 -4.08 -4.48 -1.65
C LEU A 41 -4.88 -3.22 -2.00
N ALA A 42 -4.97 -2.94 -3.29
CA ALA A 42 -5.73 -1.82 -3.81
C ALA A 42 -7.20 -2.20 -4.00
N ARG A 43 -8.11 -1.33 -3.57
CA ARG A 43 -9.54 -1.42 -3.86
C ARG A 43 -10.04 -0.08 -4.42
N PRO A 44 -11.01 -0.08 -5.34
CA PRO A 44 -11.65 1.15 -5.81
C PRO A 44 -12.36 1.87 -4.66
N ALA A 45 -12.21 3.19 -4.57
CA ALA A 45 -12.83 4.01 -3.52
C ALA A 45 -14.36 4.18 -3.71
N ASN A 46 -14.84 4.09 -4.95
CA ASN A 46 -16.26 4.26 -5.31
C ASN A 46 -17.11 2.99 -5.22
N ASP A 47 -16.50 1.82 -5.00
CA ASP A 47 -17.26 0.58 -4.91
C ASP A 47 -17.71 0.38 -3.46
N GLY A 48 -18.87 0.93 -3.14
CA GLY A 48 -19.58 0.71 -1.87
C GLY A 48 -20.00 -0.75 -1.66
N SER A 49 -19.68 -1.65 -2.59
CA SER A 49 -19.86 -3.08 -2.43
C SER A 49 -18.64 -3.66 -1.72
N CYS A 50 -18.87 -4.31 -0.58
CA CYS A 50 -17.89 -5.15 0.12
C CYS A 50 -17.49 -6.42 -0.67
N CYS A 51 -17.63 -6.42 -1.99
CA CYS A 51 -17.22 -7.54 -2.83
C CYS A 51 -15.70 -7.47 -3.06
N ASP A 52 -14.96 -8.41 -2.45
CA ASP A 52 -13.53 -8.65 -2.67
C ASP A 52 -13.11 -8.82 -4.15
N ALA A 53 -14.07 -8.96 -5.07
CA ALA A 53 -13.86 -9.19 -6.49
C ALA A 53 -13.05 -8.09 -7.21
N HIS A 54 -12.91 -6.90 -6.63
CA HIS A 54 -12.15 -5.79 -7.21
C HIS A 54 -10.87 -5.44 -6.46
N ARG A 55 -10.44 -6.30 -5.52
CA ARG A 55 -9.17 -6.11 -4.82
C ARG A 55 -8.01 -6.59 -5.69
N ARG A 56 -6.97 -5.77 -5.80
CA ARG A 56 -5.80 -6.08 -6.61
C ARG A 56 -4.53 -5.92 -5.80
N MET A 57 -3.66 -6.92 -5.83
CA MET A 57 -2.31 -6.76 -5.32
C MET A 57 -1.51 -5.80 -6.21
N VAL A 58 -0.97 -4.78 -5.58
CA VAL A 58 -0.04 -3.82 -6.15
C VAL A 58 1.26 -3.87 -5.37
N ALA A 59 2.37 -3.71 -6.07
CA ALA A 59 3.68 -3.67 -5.44
C ALA A 59 4.56 -2.64 -6.12
N GLY A 60 5.40 -1.99 -5.33
CA GLY A 60 6.39 -1.03 -5.79
C GLY A 60 7.70 -1.20 -5.03
N SER A 61 8.78 -0.79 -5.65
CA SER A 61 10.11 -0.87 -5.05
C SER A 61 10.92 0.38 -5.39
N GLY A 62 11.80 0.79 -4.49
CA GLY A 62 12.62 1.97 -4.69
C GLY A 62 13.76 2.08 -3.69
N PRO A 63 14.69 3.04 -3.90
CA PRO A 63 15.79 3.30 -2.99
C PRO A 63 15.34 3.90 -1.66
N THR A 64 14.13 4.48 -1.62
CA THR A 64 13.51 5.06 -0.43
C THR A 64 12.10 4.49 -0.24
N GLU A 65 11.57 4.60 0.98
CA GLU A 65 10.16 4.29 1.30
C GLU A 65 9.21 4.99 0.33
N THR A 66 9.42 6.30 0.15
CA THR A 66 8.62 7.15 -0.73
C THR A 66 8.65 6.69 -2.19
N ASP A 67 9.80 6.28 -2.70
CA ASP A 67 9.92 5.74 -4.06
C ASP A 67 9.16 4.42 -4.22
N ALA A 68 9.27 3.52 -3.24
CA ALA A 68 8.54 2.25 -3.26
C ALA A 68 7.02 2.47 -3.23
N ILE A 69 6.53 3.37 -2.37
CA ILE A 69 5.11 3.73 -2.28
C ILE A 69 4.64 4.40 -3.58
N ARG A 70 5.38 5.37 -4.13
CA ARG A 70 5.01 6.03 -5.40
C ARG A 70 4.97 5.04 -6.56
N ALA A 71 5.93 4.12 -6.65
CA ALA A 71 5.95 3.07 -7.66
C ALA A 71 4.74 2.12 -7.53
N MET A 72 4.34 1.80 -6.30
CA MET A 72 3.14 1.00 -6.03
C MET A 72 1.87 1.74 -6.44
N LEU A 73 1.71 3.00 -6.03
CA LEU A 73 0.53 3.83 -6.33
C LEU A 73 0.39 4.14 -7.82
N GLY A 74 1.49 4.31 -8.55
CA GLY A 74 1.48 4.47 -10.00
C GLY A 74 0.81 3.30 -10.72
N ARG A 75 0.86 2.09 -10.13
CA ARG A 75 0.18 0.89 -10.67
C ARG A 75 -1.31 0.83 -10.34
N CYS A 76 -1.79 1.60 -9.36
CA CYS A 76 -3.22 1.78 -9.12
C CYS A 76 -3.86 2.68 -10.18
N ALA A 77 -3.17 3.72 -10.64
CA ALA A 77 -3.71 4.68 -11.61
C ALA A 77 -3.65 4.20 -13.07
N GLY A 78 -2.82 3.20 -13.38
CA GLY A 78 -2.45 2.81 -14.74
C GLY A 78 -3.39 1.84 -15.48
N GLN A 79 -4.63 1.62 -15.03
CA GLN A 79 -5.62 0.81 -15.75
C GLN A 79 -7.01 1.47 -15.67
N GLY A 80 -7.21 2.41 -16.59
CA GLY A 80 -8.52 2.86 -17.07
C GLY A 80 -8.56 2.66 -18.58
#